data_AF-X0Y9V6-F1
#
_entry.id   AF-X0Y9V6-F1
#
_cell.length_a   1.000
_cell.length_b   1.000
_cell.length_c   1.000
_cell.angle_alpha   90.00
_cell.angle_beta   90.00
_cell.angle_gamma   90.00
#
_symmetry.space_group_name_H-M   'P 1'
#
loop_
_entity.id
_entity.type
_entity.pdbx_description
1 polymer ?
#
loop_
_entity_poly.entity_id
_entity_poly.type
_entity_poly.pdbx_seq_one_letter_code
_entity_poly.pdbx_strand_id
1 'polypeptide(L)'
;MALSRRQKLIIISLLVYWPGIFILAHIPIPRLVYKAQVSDKGIHFLAYLILVFLLWFAISPNKKVSWRKAAVWWVLLVVVWYGVVDELLQGYVGRSCDVMDFFANLVGTLAGLILFSFFTFWPVLLVVVGTTIFTLTNLARANMADLLPITDAVFHLFAH
;
A
#
# COMPACT_ATOMS: atom_id res chain seq x y z
N MET A 1 9.52 -23.46 19.15
CA MET A 1 8.43 -23.66 18.16
C MET A 1 9.00 -23.45 16.77
N ALA A 2 8.92 -24.45 15.89
CA ALA A 2 9.35 -24.28 14.50
C ALA A 2 8.32 -23.44 13.73
N LEU A 3 8.80 -22.42 13.00
CA LEU A 3 7.94 -21.59 12.14
C LEU A 3 7.36 -22.42 10.99
N SER A 4 6.07 -22.28 10.72
CA SER A 4 5.43 -22.94 9.57
C SER A 4 6.01 -22.42 8.25
N ARG A 5 6.01 -23.25 7.19
CA ARG A 5 6.48 -22.84 5.85
C ARG A 5 5.79 -21.56 5.37
N ARG A 6 4.48 -21.45 5.59
CA ARG A 6 3.69 -20.27 5.24
C ARG A 6 4.14 -19.02 6.00
N GLN A 7 4.35 -19.15 7.31
CA GLN A 7 4.81 -18.02 8.13
C GLN A 7 6.20 -17.55 7.71
N LYS A 8 7.10 -18.46 7.34
CA LYS A 8 8.42 -18.11 6.77
C LYS A 8 8.27 -17.30 5.48
N LEU A 9 7.40 -17.73 4.56
CA LEU A 9 7.16 -16.99 3.32
C LEU A 9 6.61 -15.58 3.60
N ILE A 10 5.66 -15.45 4.52
CA ILE A 10 5.10 -14.14 4.90
C ILE A 10 6.17 -13.23 5.51
N ILE A 11 7.04 -13.76 6.38
CA ILE A 11 8.14 -13.00 6.97
C ILE A 11 9.12 -12.54 5.88
N ILE A 12 9.50 -13.43 4.97
CA ILE A 12 10.38 -13.07 3.83
C ILE A 12 9.72 -11.99 2.99
N SER A 13 8.43 -12.14 2.64
CA SER A 13 7.69 -11.13 1.90
C SER A 13 7.64 -9.80 2.65
N LEU A 14 7.42 -9.79 3.96
CA LEU A 14 7.45 -8.58 4.79
C LEU A 14 8.82 -7.90 4.77
N LEU A 15 9.90 -8.67 4.93
CA LEU A 15 11.27 -8.16 4.94
C LEU A 15 11.69 -7.57 3.60
N VAL A 16 11.09 -8.01 2.49
CA VAL A 16 11.33 -7.43 1.16
C VAL A 16 10.39 -6.25 0.91
N TYR A 17 9.11 -6.40 1.24
CA TYR A 17 8.06 -5.43 0.95
C TYR A 17 8.26 -4.13 1.73
N TRP A 18 8.57 -4.21 3.03
CA TRP A 18 8.65 -3.03 3.89
C TRP A 18 9.79 -2.09 3.47
N PRO A 19 11.05 -2.54 3.26
CA PRO A 19 12.07 -1.66 2.68
C PRO A 19 11.71 -1.20 1.26
N GLY A 20 11.04 -2.05 0.47
CA GLY A 20 10.61 -1.70 -0.89
C GLY A 20 9.66 -0.51 -0.92
N ILE A 21 8.62 -0.51 -0.08
CA ILE A 21 7.68 0.63 0.01
C ILE A 21 8.36 1.88 0.56
N PHE A 22 9.28 1.75 1.52
CA PHE A 22 10.05 2.87 2.05
C PHE A 22 10.86 3.56 0.95
N ILE A 23 11.64 2.78 0.19
CA ILE A 23 12.44 3.30 -0.92
C ILE A 23 11.53 3.96 -1.96
N LEU A 24 10.43 3.31 -2.34
CA LEU A 24 9.51 3.82 -3.35
C LEU A 24 8.85 5.14 -2.93
N ALA A 25 8.49 5.28 -1.66
CA ALA A 25 7.88 6.50 -1.14
C ALA A 25 8.87 7.69 -1.14
N HIS A 26 10.17 7.41 -0.97
CA HIS A 26 11.23 8.42 -0.93
C HIS A 26 11.79 8.81 -2.31
N ILE A 27 11.40 8.11 -3.38
CA ILE A 27 11.75 8.53 -4.75
C ILE A 27 10.90 9.77 -5.11
N PRO A 28 11.50 10.89 -5.54
CA PRO A 28 10.74 12.04 -6.00
C PRO A 28 9.87 11.70 -7.20
N ILE A 29 8.60 12.12 -7.19
CA ILE A 29 7.67 11.82 -8.28
C ILE A 29 8.16 12.46 -9.58
N PRO A 30 8.38 11.68 -10.66
CA PRO A 30 8.66 12.26 -11.97
C PRO A 30 7.47 13.09 -12.44
N ARG A 31 7.73 14.25 -13.07
CA ARG A 31 6.68 15.15 -13.59
C ARG A 31 5.65 14.44 -14.49
N LEU A 32 6.03 13.35 -15.16
CA LEU A 32 5.16 12.53 -15.98
C LEU A 32 4.05 11.83 -15.16
N VAL A 33 4.37 11.35 -13.96
CA VAL A 33 3.43 10.67 -13.06
C VAL A 33 2.47 11.68 -12.42
N TYR A 34 2.97 12.88 -12.13
CA TYR A 34 2.13 13.99 -11.66
C TYR A 34 1.05 14.37 -12.70
N LYS A 35 1.41 14.35 -14.00
CA LYS A 35 0.47 14.62 -15.10
C LYS A 35 -0.57 13.52 -15.29
N ALA A 36 -0.24 12.27 -14.97
CA ALA A 36 -1.13 11.12 -15.14
C ALA A 36 -2.20 10.98 -14.04
N GLN A 37 -2.32 11.98 -13.14
CA GLN A 37 -3.28 12.02 -12.02
C GLN A 37 -3.41 10.70 -11.25
N VAL A 38 -2.30 9.96 -11.14
CA VAL A 38 -2.24 8.74 -10.35
C VAL A 38 -2.72 9.07 -8.94
N SER A 39 -3.78 8.40 -8.47
CA SER A 39 -4.33 8.65 -7.14
C SER A 39 -3.33 8.24 -6.08
N ASP A 40 -2.51 9.20 -5.64
CA ASP A 40 -1.46 9.03 -4.63
C ASP A 40 -2.06 8.38 -3.36
N LYS A 41 -3.21 8.91 -2.93
CA LYS A 41 -3.99 8.42 -1.78
C LYS A 41 -4.42 6.96 -1.90
N GLY A 42 -4.81 6.52 -3.11
CA GLY A 42 -5.19 5.12 -3.35
C GLY A 42 -4.01 4.16 -3.21
N ILE A 43 -2.83 4.60 -3.65
CA ILE A 43 -1.58 3.83 -3.49
C ILE A 43 -1.18 3.78 -2.02
N HIS A 44 -1.21 4.90 -1.30
CA HIS A 44 -0.93 4.97 0.13
C HIS A 44 -1.84 4.03 0.95
N PHE A 45 -3.15 4.09 0.72
CA PHE A 45 -4.12 3.18 1.33
C PHE A 45 -3.77 1.71 1.06
N LEU A 46 -3.52 1.35 -0.20
CA LEU A 46 -3.24 -0.03 -0.58
C LEU A 46 -1.91 -0.52 -0.01
N ALA A 47 -0.89 0.34 -0.02
CA ALA A 47 0.45 0.01 0.46
C ALA A 47 0.44 -0.37 1.95
N TYR A 48 -0.26 0.42 2.76
CA TYR A 48 -0.39 0.17 4.20
C TYR A 48 -1.35 -0.98 4.53
N LEU A 49 -2.37 -1.21 3.70
CA LEU A 49 -3.24 -2.39 3.81
C LEU A 49 -2.46 -3.70 3.60
N ILE A 50 -1.56 -3.75 2.61
CA ILE A 50 -0.66 -4.89 2.39
C ILE A 50 0.38 -5.00 3.51
N LEU A 51 0.93 -3.88 3.98
CA LEU A 51 1.91 -3.86 5.07
C LEU A 51 1.32 -4.46 6.35
N VAL A 52 0.14 -4.01 6.77
CA VAL A 52 -0.52 -4.51 7.98
C VAL A 52 -0.96 -5.98 7.83
N PHE A 53 -1.33 -6.42 6.61
CA PHE A 53 -1.59 -7.82 6.31
C PHE A 53 -0.36 -8.70 6.57
N LEU A 54 0.78 -8.35 5.96
CA LEU A 54 2.02 -9.09 6.12
C LEU A 54 2.48 -9.10 7.58
N LEU A 55 2.41 -7.97 8.27
CA LEU A 55 2.82 -7.84 9.66
C LEU A 55 1.93 -8.66 10.60
N TRP A 56 0.60 -8.58 10.47
CA TRP A 56 -0.32 -9.33 11.33
C TRP A 56 -0.13 -10.83 11.18
N PHE A 57 -0.05 -11.35 9.95
CA PHE A 57 0.09 -12.78 9.72
C PHE A 57 1.53 -13.31 9.90
N ALA A 58 2.54 -12.43 9.94
CA ALA A 58 3.88 -12.80 10.42
C ALA A 58 3.88 -13.12 11.93
N ILE A 59 3.18 -12.29 12.73
CA ILE A 59 3.10 -12.42 14.19
C ILE A 59 2.06 -13.47 14.60
N SER A 60 0.91 -13.50 13.92
CA SER A 60 -0.29 -14.28 14.28
C SER A 60 -0.85 -15.07 13.07
N PRO A 61 -0.11 -16.04 12.50
CA PRO A 61 -0.38 -16.67 11.21
C PRO A 61 -1.71 -17.45 11.07
N ASN A 62 -2.37 -17.76 12.18
CA ASN A 62 -3.62 -18.53 12.23
C ASN A 62 -4.70 -17.88 13.12
N LYS A 63 -4.51 -16.64 13.55
CA LYS A 63 -5.44 -15.98 14.48
C LYS A 63 -6.12 -14.80 13.79
N LYS A 64 -7.44 -14.72 13.98
CA LYS A 64 -8.18 -13.50 13.69
C LYS A 64 -7.73 -12.38 14.63
N VAL A 65 -7.86 -11.15 14.17
CA VAL A 65 -7.65 -9.98 15.02
C VAL A 65 -8.65 -10.01 16.16
N SER A 66 -8.16 -9.71 17.37
CA SER A 66 -8.98 -9.54 18.55
C SER A 66 -8.58 -8.24 19.22
N TRP A 67 -9.47 -7.25 19.17
CA TRP A 67 -9.32 -5.92 19.77
C TRP A 67 -9.10 -5.93 21.29
N ARG A 68 -9.35 -7.07 21.95
CA ARG A 68 -9.08 -7.29 23.37
C ARG A 68 -7.61 -7.64 23.67
N LYS A 69 -6.80 -7.98 22.65
CA LYS A 69 -5.41 -8.40 22.84
C LYS A 69 -4.46 -7.26 22.56
N ALA A 70 -3.41 -7.12 23.38
CA ALA A 70 -2.38 -6.09 23.18
C ALA A 70 -1.70 -6.16 21.79
N ALA A 71 -1.62 -7.34 21.18
CA ALA A 71 -0.96 -7.53 19.88
C ALA A 71 -1.52 -6.63 18.76
N VAL A 72 -2.85 -6.41 18.71
CA VAL A 72 -3.44 -5.54 17.68
C VAL A 72 -3.07 -4.07 17.89
N TRP A 73 -3.02 -3.64 19.16
CA TRP A 73 -2.66 -2.27 19.53
C TRP A 73 -1.18 -2.01 19.28
N TRP A 74 -0.31 -2.99 19.52
CA TRP A 74 1.10 -2.91 19.15
C TRP A 74 1.31 -2.83 17.64
N VAL A 75 0.60 -3.65 16.86
CA VAL A 75 0.65 -3.58 15.39
C VAL A 75 0.18 -2.22 14.88
N LEU A 76 -0.96 -1.74 15.39
CA LEU A 76 -1.50 -0.44 15.02
C LEU A 76 -0.52 0.68 15.40
N LEU A 77 0.01 0.67 16.62
CA LEU A 77 0.97 1.67 17.09
C LEU A 77 2.22 1.69 16.20
N VAL A 78 2.81 0.53 15.91
CA VAL A 78 4.02 0.43 15.08
C VAL A 78 3.77 0.95 13.67
N VAL A 79 2.67 0.54 13.03
CA VAL A 79 2.37 0.94 11.64
C VAL A 79 2.01 2.43 11.55
N VAL A 80 1.25 2.95 12.52
CA VAL A 80 0.89 4.38 12.55
C VAL A 80 2.12 5.24 12.82
N TRP A 81 2.96 4.88 13.80
CA TRP A 81 4.21 5.60 14.06
C TRP A 81 5.14 5.55 12.86
N TYR A 82 5.28 4.38 12.24
CA TYR A 82 6.04 4.24 11.00
C TYR A 82 5.51 5.20 9.93
N GLY A 83 4.19 5.28 9.72
CA GLY A 83 3.62 6.19 8.73
C GLY A 83 3.81 7.67 9.03
N VAL A 84 3.75 8.09 10.30
CA VAL A 84 4.11 9.47 10.67
C VAL A 84 5.57 9.76 10.33
N VAL A 85 6.47 8.85 10.69
CA VAL A 85 7.91 9.03 10.45
C VAL A 85 8.22 9.02 8.95
N ASP A 86 7.57 8.14 8.18
CA ASP A 86 7.73 8.02 6.73
C ASP A 86 7.35 9.33 6.02
N GLU A 87 6.19 9.92 6.33
CA GLU A 87 5.75 11.20 5.76
C GLU A 87 6.68 12.37 6.13
N LEU A 88 7.16 12.40 7.38
CA LEU A 88 8.13 13.40 7.81
C LEU A 88 9.47 13.26 7.07
N LEU A 89 9.94 12.02 6.86
CA LEU A 89 11.17 11.73 6.15
C LEU A 89 11.06 12.05 4.65
N GLN A 90 9.90 11.82 4.04
CA GLN A 90 9.61 12.22 2.67
C GLN A 90 9.78 13.73 2.44
N GLY A 91 9.47 14.55 3.45
CA GLY A 91 9.71 16.00 3.44
C GLY A 91 11.18 16.39 3.22
N TYR A 92 12.14 15.58 3.68
CA TYR A 92 13.57 15.86 3.53
C TYR A 92 14.12 15.47 2.16
N VAL A 93 13.42 14.62 1.40
CA VAL A 93 13.82 14.19 0.06
C VAL A 93 13.10 14.96 -1.06
N GLY A 94 12.44 16.07 -0.71
CA GLY A 94 11.80 16.97 -1.67
C GLY A 94 10.41 16.52 -2.14
N ARG A 95 9.75 15.62 -1.41
CA ARG A 95 8.30 15.39 -1.55
C ARG A 95 7.53 16.28 -0.58
N SER A 96 6.29 16.61 -0.92
CA SER A 96 5.40 17.34 -0.03
C SER A 96 4.93 16.40 1.08
N CYS A 97 5.16 16.79 2.34
CA CYS A 97 4.52 16.14 3.48
C CYS A 97 3.02 16.45 3.42
N ASP A 98 2.17 15.46 3.12
CA ASP A 98 0.72 15.63 3.04
C ASP A 98 0.03 14.85 4.16
N VAL A 99 -0.72 15.57 4.99
CA VAL A 99 -1.53 14.99 6.06
C VAL A 99 -2.58 14.03 5.49
N MET A 100 -3.04 14.25 4.25
CA MET A 100 -3.99 13.37 3.58
C MET A 100 -3.38 12.01 3.23
N ASP A 101 -2.09 11.94 2.94
CA ASP A 101 -1.39 10.68 2.68
C ASP A 101 -1.20 9.89 3.97
N PHE A 102 -0.87 10.58 5.07
CA PHE A 102 -0.94 9.98 6.41
C PHE A 102 -2.34 9.42 6.73
N PHE A 103 -3.42 10.15 6.44
CA PHE A 103 -4.78 9.63 6.63
C PHE A 103 -5.07 8.41 5.76
N ALA A 104 -4.61 8.40 4.50
CA ALA A 104 -4.75 7.23 3.63
C ALA A 104 -4.02 6.00 4.21
N ASN A 105 -2.79 6.19 4.73
CA ASN A 105 -2.00 5.16 5.40
C ASN A 105 -2.74 4.61 6.63
N LEU A 106 -3.31 5.49 7.47
CA LEU A 106 -4.08 5.14 8.65
C LEU A 106 -5.35 4.35 8.30
N VAL A 107 -6.12 4.83 7.31
CA VAL A 107 -7.37 4.19 6.87
C VAL A 107 -7.08 2.81 6.27
N GLY A 108 -6.00 2.65 5.49
CA GLY A 108 -5.56 1.36 4.96
C GLY A 108 -5.20 0.36 6.07
N THR A 109 -4.49 0.84 7.09
CA THR A 109 -4.11 0.04 8.27
C THR A 109 -5.34 -0.42 9.05
N LEU A 110 -6.26 0.49 9.35
CA LEU A 110 -7.49 0.17 10.09
C LEU A 110 -8.41 -0.75 9.30
N ALA A 111 -8.60 -0.50 8.00
CA ALA A 111 -9.39 -1.35 7.12
C ALA A 111 -8.86 -2.80 7.10
N GLY A 112 -7.54 -2.98 7.04
CA GLY A 112 -6.90 -4.29 7.17
C GLY A 112 -7.22 -4.96 8.50
N LEU A 113 -6.95 -4.31 9.64
CA LEU A 113 -7.21 -4.90 10.96
C LEU A 113 -8.68 -5.25 11.20
N ILE A 114 -9.60 -4.41 10.70
CA ILE A 114 -11.04 -4.68 10.74
C ILE A 114 -11.35 -5.93 9.90
N LEU A 115 -10.87 -6.00 8.67
CA LEU A 115 -11.08 -7.16 7.79
C LEU A 115 -10.57 -8.47 8.44
N PHE A 116 -9.41 -8.42 9.08
CA PHE A 116 -8.78 -9.59 9.73
C PHE A 116 -9.49 -9.99 11.03
N SER A 117 -10.40 -9.15 11.54
CA SER A 117 -11.24 -9.47 12.70
C SER A 117 -12.36 -10.44 12.32
N PHE A 118 -12.86 -10.35 11.09
CA PHE A 118 -13.96 -11.20 10.61
C PHE A 118 -13.45 -12.48 9.94
N PHE A 119 -12.35 -12.39 9.19
CA PHE A 119 -11.87 -13.46 8.32
C PHE A 119 -10.51 -14.02 8.77
N THR A 120 -10.23 -15.27 8.38
CA THR A 120 -8.92 -15.91 8.57
C THR A 120 -8.00 -15.64 7.37
N PHE A 121 -6.79 -16.21 7.37
CA PHE A 121 -5.75 -15.92 6.37
C PHE A 121 -6.23 -16.01 4.90
N TRP A 122 -6.90 -17.09 4.49
CA TRP A 122 -7.21 -17.32 3.08
C TRP A 122 -8.23 -16.34 2.49
N PRO A 123 -9.41 -16.11 3.11
CA PRO A 123 -10.33 -15.10 2.58
C PRO A 123 -9.72 -13.71 2.59
N VAL A 124 -8.94 -13.37 3.63
CA VAL A 124 -8.23 -12.08 3.67
C VAL A 124 -7.24 -11.96 2.51
N LEU A 125 -6.42 -12.99 2.26
CA LEU A 125 -5.46 -12.99 1.16
C LEU A 125 -6.17 -12.76 -0.18
N LEU A 126 -7.31 -13.41 -0.41
CA LEU A 126 -8.11 -13.22 -1.63
C LEU A 126 -8.59 -11.78 -1.76
N VAL A 127 -9.10 -11.18 -0.68
CA VAL A 127 -9.54 -9.78 -0.69
C VAL A 127 -8.36 -8.85 -0.96
N VAL A 128 -7.24 -9.01 -0.26
CA VAL A 128 -6.05 -8.15 -0.44
C VAL A 128 -5.51 -8.25 -1.87
N VAL A 129 -5.36 -9.47 -2.41
CA VAL A 129 -4.89 -9.69 -3.78
C VAL A 129 -5.90 -9.14 -4.78
N GLY A 130 -7.20 -9.38 -4.59
CA GLY A 130 -8.26 -8.87 -5.46
C GLY A 130 -8.30 -7.35 -5.50
N THR A 131 -8.24 -6.68 -4.33
CA THR A 131 -8.15 -5.22 -4.24
C THR A 131 -6.87 -4.71 -4.89
N THR A 132 -5.74 -5.39 -4.72
CA THR A 132 -4.47 -5.00 -5.36
C THR A 132 -4.58 -5.06 -6.89
N ILE A 133 -5.08 -6.16 -7.44
CA ILE A 133 -5.26 -6.33 -8.89
C ILE A 133 -6.24 -5.29 -9.43
N PHE A 134 -7.37 -5.08 -8.75
CA PHE A 134 -8.38 -4.10 -9.14
C PHE A 134 -7.80 -2.68 -9.16
N THR A 135 -7.12 -2.26 -8.09
CA THR A 135 -6.55 -0.91 -8.00
C THR A 135 -5.45 -0.70 -9.04
N LEU A 136 -4.52 -1.66 -9.20
CA LEU A 136 -3.46 -1.55 -10.20
C LEU A 136 -4.02 -1.51 -11.64
N THR A 137 -5.05 -2.29 -11.93
CA THR A 137 -5.69 -2.32 -13.26
C THR A 137 -6.39 -1.00 -13.57
N ASN A 138 -7.14 -0.46 -12.61
CA ASN A 138 -7.81 0.83 -12.77
C ASN A 138 -6.81 1.97 -12.90
N LEU A 139 -5.73 1.94 -12.12
CA LEU A 139 -4.68 2.94 -12.19
C LEU A 139 -3.95 2.91 -13.53
N ALA A 140 -3.60 1.72 -14.02
CA ALA A 140 -2.98 1.56 -15.33
C ALA A 140 -3.90 2.09 -16.45
N ARG A 141 -5.21 1.84 -16.34
CA ARG A 141 -6.19 2.36 -17.30
C ARG A 141 -6.29 3.89 -17.28
N ALA A 142 -6.35 4.50 -16.10
CA ALA A 142 -6.42 5.96 -15.95
C ALA A 142 -5.19 6.64 -16.58
N ASN A 143 -3.99 6.14 -16.30
CA ASN A 143 -2.75 6.69 -16.86
C ASN A 143 -2.69 6.63 -18.39
N MET A 144 -3.20 5.55 -18.99
CA MET A 144 -3.24 5.42 -20.44
C MET A 144 -4.27 6.37 -21.07
N ALA A 145 -5.42 6.58 -20.43
CA ALA A 145 -6.47 7.47 -20.92
C ALA A 145 -5.98 8.92 -21.06
N ASP A 146 -5.14 9.40 -20.14
CA ASP A 146 -4.59 10.76 -20.17
C ASP A 146 -3.49 10.94 -21.24
N LEU A 147 -2.85 9.85 -21.67
CA LEU A 147 -1.84 9.86 -22.74
C LEU A 147 -2.46 9.78 -24.14
N LEU A 148 -3.63 9.15 -24.28
CA LEU A 148 -4.33 8.97 -25.55
C LEU A 148 -4.58 10.28 -26.33
N PRO A 149 -5.11 11.37 -25.73
CA PRO A 149 -5.37 12.61 -26.50
C PRO A 149 -4.08 13.28 -27.00
N ILE A 150 -2.95 13.10 -26.32
CA ILE A 150 -1.64 13.62 -26.78
C ILE A 150 -1.13 12.77 -27.94
N THR A 151 -1.23 11.43 -27.84
CA THR A 151 -0.81 10.55 -28.94
C THR A 151 -1.68 10.74 -30.17
N ASP A 152 -2.98 10.98 -30.00
CA ASP A 152 -3.93 11.20 -31.09
C ASP A 152 -3.65 12.53 -31.80
N ALA A 153 -3.45 13.61 -31.04
CA ALA A 153 -3.07 14.91 -31.59
C ALA A 153 -1.71 14.86 -32.31
N VAL A 154 -0.71 14.17 -31.77
CA VAL A 154 0.60 13.96 -32.41
C VAL A 154 0.45 13.12 -33.67
N PHE A 155 -0.30 12.04 -33.63
CA PHE A 155 -0.54 11.17 -34.78
C PHE A 155 -1.22 11.94 -35.92
N HIS A 156 -2.23 12.77 -35.62
CA HIS A 156 -2.87 13.63 -36.61
C HIS A 156 -1.96 14.77 -37.12
N LEU A 157 -1.05 15.29 -36.29
CA LEU A 157 -0.11 16.34 -36.70
C LEU A 157 0.99 15.81 -37.64
N PHE A 158 1.44 14.57 -37.45
CA PHE A 158 2.46 13.92 -38.29
C PHE A 158 1.88 13.10 -39.46
N ALA A 159 0.56 12.94 -39.53
CA ALA A 159 -0.12 12.28 -40.64
C ALA A 159 -0.40 13.21 -41.85
N HIS A 160 0.10 14.45 -41.82
CA HIS A 160 0.05 15.42 -42.92
C HIS A 160 1.44 15.71 -43.51
#